data_AF-A0A1H0ES78-F1
#
_entry.id   AF-A0A1H0ES78-F1
#
_cell.length_a   1.000
_cell.length_b   1.000
_cell.length_c   1.000
_cell.angle_alpha   90.00
_cell.angle_beta   90.00
_cell.angle_gamma   90.00
#
_symmetry.space_group_name_H-M   'P 1'
#
loop_
_entity.id
_entity.type
_entity.pdbx_description
1 polymer ?
#
loop_
_entity_poly.entity_id
_entity_poly.type
_entity_poly.pdbx_seq_one_letter_code
_entity_poly.pdbx_strand_id
1 'polypeptide(L)'
;MTATGGALRRTAGLRPAPLLAGALLVALALQALVASEGAPLPVRALLPLCGLAALGGALTGRGALLRWGARGAGLLAALVPLAFVGGAPLPELAARLPVWPQILVLLLAGRILSLDAETRFRLFWNAPLREGAAPRTQSTTAALCLGAALTLFFYSLVGRVAPGAALDPLGVTLRAFAGPTYVHVAIIALFFVLLAALLDAALAHLTDRTLLSLARRRLATGGPSPRLSPAEVAGVVRTLPGRPAESRTSAYLLEACALPGARTERETLEGFHAASRRFLRALLAFLPLLGFVGTVIGLAVAIGSLGTSGPDASAVDIGSSLAGLSIQFETTLLGLATGLVASLLMAILERREAELRHQCQRLIEVLVRRDG
;
A
#
# COMPACT_ATOMS: atom_id res chain seq x y z
N MET A 1 -41.67 -10.06 16.07
CA MET A 1 -40.22 -9.81 15.98
C MET A 1 -39.49 -10.74 16.95
N THR A 2 -39.33 -11.99 16.59
CA THR A 2 -38.58 -12.98 17.36
C THR A 2 -37.16 -13.00 16.82
N ALA A 3 -36.23 -12.40 17.59
CA ALA A 3 -34.81 -12.48 17.35
C ALA A 3 -34.35 -13.93 17.61
N THR A 4 -34.55 -14.81 16.63
CA THR A 4 -33.84 -16.08 16.57
C THR A 4 -32.38 -15.74 16.34
N GLY A 5 -31.63 -15.70 17.45
CA GLY A 5 -30.17 -15.61 17.50
C GLY A 5 -29.56 -16.85 16.87
N GLY A 6 -29.72 -16.99 15.55
CA GLY A 6 -29.03 -17.99 14.76
C GLY A 6 -27.55 -17.80 14.98
N ALA A 7 -26.93 -18.81 15.61
CA ALA A 7 -25.50 -18.92 15.83
C ALA A 7 -24.78 -18.35 14.60
N LEU A 8 -24.18 -17.18 14.79
CA LEU A 8 -23.47 -16.42 13.76
C LEU A 8 -22.59 -17.40 13.00
N ARG A 9 -23.03 -17.76 11.79
CA ARG A 9 -22.32 -18.64 10.86
C ARG A 9 -20.85 -18.26 10.93
N ARG A 10 -20.03 -19.17 11.46
CA ARG A 10 -18.57 -19.01 11.57
C ARG A 10 -18.06 -18.37 10.28
N THR A 11 -17.41 -17.24 10.44
CA THR A 11 -16.91 -16.33 9.41
C THR A 11 -16.10 -17.10 8.35
N ALA A 12 -16.77 -17.51 7.27
CA ALA A 12 -16.13 -18.19 6.14
C ALA A 12 -15.01 -17.36 5.47
N GLY A 13 -14.89 -16.07 5.80
CA GLY A 13 -13.92 -15.14 5.23
C GLY A 13 -12.48 -15.25 5.73
N LEU A 14 -12.19 -15.97 6.83
CA LEU A 14 -10.82 -16.07 7.38
C LEU A 14 -10.08 -17.37 6.98
N ARG A 15 -10.60 -18.15 6.02
CA ARG A 15 -9.96 -19.41 5.59
C ARG A 15 -8.47 -19.30 5.22
N PRO A 16 -7.96 -18.23 4.57
CA PRO A 16 -6.52 -18.15 4.28
C PRO A 16 -5.68 -17.66 5.46
N ALA A 17 -6.28 -17.13 6.53
CA ALA A 17 -5.54 -16.54 7.66
C ALA A 17 -4.56 -17.51 8.35
N PRO A 18 -4.91 -18.78 8.68
CA PRO A 18 -3.96 -19.69 9.30
C PRO A 18 -2.81 -20.08 8.37
N LEU A 19 -3.07 -20.26 7.07
CA LEU A 19 -2.02 -20.55 6.09
C LEU A 19 -1.03 -19.38 5.97
N LEU A 20 -1.54 -18.15 5.87
CA LEU A 20 -0.71 -16.95 5.82
C LEU A 20 0.07 -16.72 7.12
N ALA A 21 -0.55 -16.96 8.28
CA ALA A 21 0.12 -16.84 9.57
C ALA A 21 1.21 -17.90 9.76
N GLY A 22 0.97 -19.14 9.30
CA GLY A 22 1.99 -20.19 9.26
C GLY A 22 3.15 -19.82 8.34
N ALA A 23 2.87 -19.33 7.13
CA ALA A 23 3.90 -18.83 6.22
C ALA A 23 4.69 -17.65 6.83
N LEU A 24 4.03 -16.73 7.53
CA LEU A 24 4.68 -15.62 8.23
C LEU A 24 5.63 -16.12 9.32
N LEU A 25 5.23 -17.14 10.09
CA LEU A 25 6.08 -17.75 11.11
C LEU A 25 7.32 -18.40 10.49
N VAL A 26 7.18 -19.11 9.37
CA VAL A 26 8.31 -19.69 8.63
C VAL A 26 9.25 -18.59 8.12
N ALA A 27 8.72 -17.52 7.54
CA ALA A 27 9.51 -16.39 7.07
C ALA A 27 10.28 -15.70 8.21
N LEU A 28 9.66 -15.55 9.38
CA LEU A 28 10.31 -15.00 10.57
C LEU A 28 11.42 -15.91 11.11
N ALA A 29 11.22 -17.24 11.07
CA ALA A 29 12.25 -18.20 11.44
C ALA A 29 13.46 -18.13 10.50
N LEU A 30 13.23 -18.05 9.18
CA LEU A 30 14.28 -17.85 8.19
C LEU A 30 15.03 -16.53 8.42
N GLN A 31 14.30 -15.44 8.70
CA GLN A 31 14.91 -14.16 9.04
C GLN A 31 15.77 -14.24 10.31
N ALA A 32 15.30 -14.93 11.35
CA ALA A 32 16.05 -15.10 12.59
C ALA A 32 17.33 -15.93 12.39
N LEU A 33 17.28 -16.97 11.56
CA LEU A 33 18.46 -17.78 11.19
C LEU A 33 19.50 -16.92 10.46
N VAL A 34 19.07 -16.16 9.46
CA VAL A 34 19.94 -15.27 8.68
C VAL A 34 20.50 -14.13 9.55
N ALA A 35 19.71 -13.59 10.48
CA ALA A 35 20.12 -12.49 11.35
C ALA A 35 21.01 -12.92 12.53
N SER A 36 21.20 -14.23 12.75
CA SER A 36 21.87 -14.76 13.94
C SER A 36 23.34 -14.32 14.06
N GLU A 37 23.99 -13.98 12.94
CA GLU A 37 25.41 -13.61 12.86
C GLU A 37 25.72 -12.13 13.19
N GLY A 38 24.73 -11.30 13.52
CA GLY A 38 25.04 -9.92 13.91
C GLY A 38 23.89 -9.05 14.42
N ALA A 39 22.65 -9.55 14.47
CA ALA A 39 21.55 -8.76 14.99
C ALA A 39 21.64 -8.61 16.53
N PRO A 40 21.29 -7.44 17.09
CA PRO A 40 21.23 -7.25 18.53
C PRO A 40 20.26 -8.26 19.17
N LEU A 41 20.64 -8.79 20.33
CA LEU A 41 19.87 -9.78 21.09
C LEU A 41 18.36 -9.47 21.23
N PRO A 42 17.92 -8.21 21.50
CA PRO A 42 16.49 -7.90 21.56
C PRO A 42 15.75 -8.16 20.23
N VAL A 43 16.37 -7.89 19.08
CA VAL A 43 15.74 -8.14 17.77
C VAL A 43 15.55 -9.64 17.54
N ARG A 44 16.55 -10.45 17.92
CA ARG A 44 16.47 -11.92 17.81
C ARG A 44 15.38 -12.51 18.71
N ALA A 45 15.19 -11.96 19.91
CA ALA A 45 14.16 -12.42 20.84
C ALA A 45 12.74 -12.03 20.41
N LEU A 46 12.55 -10.85 19.79
CA LEU A 46 11.24 -10.35 19.41
C LEU A 46 10.65 -10.98 18.14
N LEU A 47 11.49 -11.41 17.19
CA LEU A 47 11.06 -12.06 15.95
C LEU A 47 10.13 -13.28 16.17
N PRO A 48 10.51 -14.30 16.96
CA PRO A 48 9.66 -15.46 17.18
C PRO A 48 8.37 -15.11 17.95
N LEU A 49 8.43 -14.13 18.87
CA LEU A 49 7.25 -13.68 19.63
C LEU A 49 6.18 -13.08 18.71
N CYS A 50 6.56 -12.27 17.72
CA CYS A 50 5.63 -11.74 16.73
C CYS A 50 4.98 -12.83 15.88
N GLY A 51 5.77 -13.85 15.48
CA GLY A 51 5.27 -14.99 14.71
C GLY A 51 4.28 -15.85 15.50
N LEU A 52 4.60 -16.16 16.76
CA LEU A 52 3.72 -16.92 17.66
C LEU A 52 2.43 -16.15 17.96
N ALA A 53 2.50 -14.83 18.16
CA ALA A 53 1.32 -13.99 18.33
C ALA A 53 0.43 -13.99 17.06
N ALA A 54 1.01 -13.91 15.87
CA ALA A 54 0.24 -13.98 14.63
C ALA A 54 -0.44 -15.36 14.47
N LEU A 55 0.30 -16.45 14.69
CA LEU A 55 -0.22 -17.81 14.57
C LEU A 55 -1.30 -18.10 15.61
N GLY A 56 -1.06 -17.77 16.88
CA GLY A 56 -2.05 -17.92 17.94
C GLY A 56 -3.34 -17.15 17.64
N GLY A 57 -3.22 -15.97 17.03
CA GLY A 57 -4.36 -15.13 16.65
C GLY A 57 -5.17 -15.75 15.51
N ALA A 58 -4.50 -16.34 14.53
CA ALA A 58 -5.14 -17.06 13.44
C ALA A 58 -5.84 -18.34 13.92
N LEU A 59 -5.20 -19.13 14.79
CA LEU A 59 -5.76 -20.39 15.31
C LEU A 59 -6.95 -20.16 16.25
N THR A 60 -6.88 -19.14 17.10
CA THR A 60 -7.95 -18.83 18.07
C THR A 60 -9.09 -17.97 17.48
N GLY A 61 -8.95 -17.52 16.23
CA GLY A 61 -9.88 -16.55 15.62
C GLY A 61 -9.83 -15.16 16.25
N ARG A 62 -8.85 -14.87 17.12
CA ARG A 62 -8.66 -13.57 17.76
C ARG A 62 -7.96 -12.61 16.79
N GLY A 63 -8.74 -11.95 15.94
CA GLY A 63 -8.24 -10.99 14.96
C GLY A 63 -7.33 -9.89 15.54
N ALA A 64 -7.52 -9.49 16.79
CA ALA A 64 -6.62 -8.54 17.46
C ALA A 64 -5.19 -9.07 17.63
N LEU A 65 -5.03 -10.32 18.08
CA LEU A 65 -3.72 -10.93 18.27
C LEU A 65 -3.01 -11.12 16.92
N LEU A 66 -3.74 -11.57 15.89
CA LEU A 66 -3.24 -11.69 14.53
C LEU A 66 -2.70 -10.36 13.99
N ARG A 67 -3.45 -9.26 14.19
CA ARG A 67 -3.02 -7.91 13.80
C ARG A 67 -1.76 -7.48 14.52
N TRP A 68 -1.71 -7.62 15.85
CA TRP A 68 -0.54 -7.21 16.62
C TRP A 68 0.70 -8.01 16.23
N GLY A 69 0.57 -9.32 16.04
CA GLY A 69 1.65 -10.17 15.54
C GLY A 69 2.14 -9.75 14.16
N ALA A 70 1.23 -9.54 13.20
CA ALA A 70 1.60 -9.09 11.85
C ALA A 70 2.23 -7.68 11.83
N ARG A 71 1.71 -6.73 12.62
CA ARG A 71 2.29 -5.39 12.76
C ARG A 71 3.70 -5.43 13.35
N GLY A 72 3.88 -6.19 14.43
CA GLY A 72 5.18 -6.38 15.06
C GLY A 72 6.18 -7.02 14.10
N ALA A 73 5.77 -8.08 13.39
CA ALA A 73 6.60 -8.73 12.38
C ALA A 73 7.02 -7.77 11.25
N GLY A 74 6.08 -7.02 10.68
CA GLY A 74 6.37 -6.05 9.63
C GLY A 74 7.28 -4.92 10.11
N LEU A 75 7.04 -4.38 11.30
CA LEU A 75 7.87 -3.32 11.88
C LEU A 75 9.30 -3.82 12.13
N LEU A 76 9.47 -5.00 12.76
CA LEU A 76 10.78 -5.59 12.99
C LEU A 76 11.51 -5.84 11.67
N ALA A 77 10.85 -6.43 10.67
CA ALA A 77 11.45 -6.67 9.37
C ALA A 77 11.90 -5.39 8.64
N ALA A 78 11.14 -4.30 8.78
CA ALA A 78 11.52 -2.99 8.24
C ALA A 78 12.71 -2.34 8.99
N LEU A 79 12.80 -2.53 10.31
CA LEU A 79 13.84 -1.94 11.15
C LEU A 79 15.15 -2.75 11.19
N VAL A 80 15.11 -4.06 10.92
CA VAL A 80 16.30 -4.92 10.98
C VAL A 80 17.45 -4.40 10.10
N PRO A 81 17.24 -4.02 8.82
CA PRO A 81 18.32 -3.44 8.01
C PRO A 81 18.94 -2.19 8.64
N LEU A 82 18.14 -1.38 9.35
CA LEU A 82 18.61 -0.17 10.04
C LEU A 82 19.46 -0.50 11.27
N ALA A 83 19.21 -1.62 11.95
CA ALA A 83 19.99 -2.06 13.10
C ALA A 83 21.42 -2.50 12.71
N PHE A 84 21.65 -2.84 11.44
CA PHE A 84 22.97 -3.15 10.89
C PHE A 84 23.70 -1.92 10.33
N VAL A 85 23.11 -0.72 10.44
CA VAL A 85 23.72 0.54 9.99
C VAL A 85 24.83 0.93 10.97
N GLY A 86 26.02 0.36 10.77
CA GLY A 86 27.28 0.90 11.30
C GLY A 86 27.71 2.17 10.56
N GLY A 87 26.76 3.04 10.21
CA GLY A 87 26.96 4.22 9.35
C GLY A 87 26.95 3.95 7.84
N ALA A 88 26.91 2.68 7.40
CA ALA A 88 26.86 2.34 5.97
C ALA A 88 25.49 2.70 5.34
N PRO A 89 25.47 3.26 4.11
CA PRO A 89 24.23 3.59 3.42
C PRO A 89 23.42 2.33 3.08
N LEU A 90 22.09 2.45 3.08
CA LEU A 90 21.17 1.32 2.86
C LEU A 90 21.42 0.52 1.55
N PRO A 91 21.74 1.14 0.39
CA PRO A 91 22.07 0.40 -0.83
C PRO A 91 23.25 -0.55 -0.65
N GLU A 92 24.28 -0.13 0.10
CA GLU A 92 25.47 -0.94 0.36
C GLU A 92 25.16 -2.10 1.29
N LEU A 93 24.36 -1.85 2.34
CA LEU A 93 23.87 -2.90 3.22
C LEU A 93 23.00 -3.92 2.47
N ALA A 94 22.10 -3.45 1.60
CA ALA A 94 21.22 -4.31 0.80
C ALA A 94 21.98 -5.16 -0.23
N ALA A 95 23.14 -4.69 -0.69
CA ALA A 95 24.01 -5.46 -1.58
C ALA A 95 24.77 -6.57 -0.83
N ARG A 96 25.14 -6.33 0.44
CA ARG A 96 25.93 -7.26 1.27
C ARG A 96 25.07 -8.28 2.01
N LEU A 97 23.90 -7.87 2.48
CA LEU A 97 23.03 -8.70 3.31
C LEU A 97 21.94 -9.38 2.47
N PRO A 98 21.63 -10.66 2.71
CA PRO A 98 20.48 -11.32 2.10
C PRO A 98 19.17 -10.73 2.69
N VAL A 99 18.62 -9.70 2.05
CA VAL A 99 17.38 -9.01 2.46
C VAL A 99 16.08 -9.74 2.09
N TRP A 100 16.18 -10.88 1.40
CA TRP A 100 15.01 -11.62 0.91
C TRP A 100 14.08 -12.15 2.03
N PRO A 101 14.55 -12.59 3.22
CA PRO A 101 13.66 -13.00 4.29
C PRO A 101 12.81 -11.84 4.82
N GLN A 102 13.39 -10.64 4.95
CA GLN A 102 12.70 -9.43 5.38
C GLN A 102 11.61 -9.05 4.36
N ILE A 103 11.91 -9.15 3.06
CA ILE A 103 10.93 -8.93 1.99
C ILE A 103 9.75 -9.91 2.14
N LEU A 104 10.00 -11.20 2.36
CA LEU A 104 8.93 -12.18 2.57
C LEU A 104 8.06 -11.86 3.80
N VAL A 105 8.69 -11.53 4.93
CA VAL A 105 7.96 -11.15 6.16
C VAL A 105 7.09 -9.92 5.91
N LEU A 106 7.61 -8.89 5.24
CA LEU A 106 6.87 -7.68 4.90
C LEU A 106 5.69 -7.96 3.95
N LEU A 107 5.87 -8.78 2.91
CA LEU A 107 4.80 -9.17 1.99
C LEU A 107 3.68 -9.95 2.70
N LEU A 108 4.05 -10.92 3.54
CA LEU A 108 3.09 -11.75 4.27
C LEU A 108 2.35 -10.95 5.35
N ALA A 109 3.07 -10.15 6.14
CA ALA A 109 2.48 -9.24 7.11
C ALA A 109 1.54 -8.23 6.45
N GLY A 110 1.97 -7.63 5.33
CA GLY A 110 1.15 -6.72 4.53
C GLY A 110 -0.14 -7.38 4.05
N ARG A 111 -0.06 -8.62 3.53
CA ARG A 111 -1.24 -9.36 3.07
C ARG A 111 -2.22 -9.67 4.21
N ILE A 112 -1.72 -10.11 5.36
CA ILE A 112 -2.56 -10.38 6.55
C ILE A 112 -3.27 -9.09 7.00
N LEU A 113 -2.56 -7.96 7.05
CA LEU A 113 -3.10 -6.67 7.46
C LEU A 113 -4.10 -6.07 6.46
N SER A 114 -3.95 -6.38 5.17
CA SER A 114 -4.91 -6.03 4.11
C SER A 114 -6.21 -6.83 4.29
N LEU A 115 -6.13 -8.17 4.44
CA LEU A 115 -7.29 -9.04 4.64
C LEU A 115 -8.06 -8.75 5.93
N ASP A 116 -7.36 -8.42 7.02
CA ASP A 116 -8.01 -8.01 8.26
C ASP A 116 -8.75 -6.66 8.12
N ALA A 117 -8.19 -5.69 7.40
CA ALA A 117 -8.87 -4.42 7.15
C ALA A 117 -10.12 -4.61 6.29
N GLU A 118 -10.03 -5.41 5.23
CA GLU A 118 -11.18 -5.81 4.41
C GLU A 118 -12.25 -6.44 5.31
N THR A 119 -11.89 -7.44 6.11
CA THR A 119 -12.82 -8.13 7.04
C THR A 119 -13.49 -7.18 8.02
N ARG A 120 -12.76 -6.22 8.59
CA ARG A 120 -13.33 -5.20 9.49
C ARG A 120 -14.28 -4.26 8.77
N PHE A 121 -13.93 -3.85 7.56
CA PHE A 121 -14.83 -3.06 6.71
C PHE A 121 -16.13 -3.83 6.43
N ARG A 122 -16.04 -5.14 6.12
CA ARG A 122 -17.22 -6.01 5.97
C ARG A 122 -18.08 -6.04 7.23
N LEU A 123 -17.45 -6.23 8.39
CA LEU A 123 -18.17 -6.35 9.67
C LEU A 123 -18.90 -5.05 10.01
N PHE A 124 -18.23 -3.91 9.84
CA PHE A 124 -18.83 -2.59 9.99
C PHE A 124 -20.06 -2.43 9.09
N TRP A 125 -19.95 -2.80 7.81
CA TRP A 125 -21.08 -2.64 6.89
C TRP A 125 -22.30 -3.47 7.26
N ASN A 126 -22.08 -4.69 7.78
CA ASN A 126 -23.18 -5.59 8.15
C ASN A 126 -23.79 -5.27 9.53
N ALA A 127 -23.05 -4.58 10.40
CA ALA A 127 -23.50 -4.28 11.75
C ALA A 127 -22.81 -2.99 12.27
N PRO A 128 -23.21 -1.80 11.78
CA PRO A 128 -22.51 -0.54 12.08
C PRO A 128 -22.60 -0.14 13.55
N LEU A 129 -23.65 -0.58 14.26
CA LEU A 129 -23.85 -0.33 15.68
C LEU A 129 -23.10 -1.31 16.59
N ARG A 130 -22.51 -2.40 16.04
CA ARG A 130 -21.69 -3.28 16.87
C ARG A 130 -20.35 -2.60 17.11
N GLU A 131 -20.19 -2.13 18.34
CA GLU A 131 -18.97 -1.48 18.84
C GLU A 131 -17.72 -2.26 18.44
N GLY A 132 -16.81 -1.58 17.74
CA GLY A 132 -15.60 -2.17 17.19
C GLY A 132 -14.68 -1.12 16.57
N ALA A 133 -13.47 -1.55 16.23
CA ALA A 133 -12.43 -0.69 15.66
C ALA A 133 -12.90 0.05 14.39
N ALA A 134 -12.44 1.31 14.23
CA ALA A 134 -12.80 2.17 13.11
C ALA A 134 -12.66 1.49 11.74
N PRO A 135 -13.71 1.50 10.90
CA PRO A 135 -13.67 0.89 9.56
C PRO A 135 -12.69 1.63 8.66
N ARG A 136 -11.99 0.88 7.82
CA ARG A 136 -11.09 1.42 6.78
C ARG A 136 -11.20 0.55 5.55
N THR A 137 -11.39 1.17 4.39
CA THR A 137 -11.38 0.48 3.09
C THR A 137 -9.99 -0.02 2.72
N GLN A 138 -8.95 0.68 3.20
CA GLN A 138 -7.56 0.34 2.93
C GLN A 138 -6.73 0.31 4.21
N SER A 139 -5.81 -0.65 4.29
CA SER A 139 -4.89 -0.79 5.41
C SER A 139 -3.63 0.02 5.13
N THR A 140 -3.49 1.19 5.77
CA THR A 140 -2.26 1.99 5.67
C THR A 140 -1.02 1.19 6.12
N THR A 141 -1.17 0.33 7.12
CA THR A 141 -0.07 -0.54 7.57
C THR A 141 0.29 -1.61 6.53
N ALA A 142 -0.68 -2.13 5.78
CA ALA A 142 -0.37 -3.04 4.67
C ALA A 142 0.39 -2.32 3.56
N ALA A 143 -0.02 -1.10 3.20
CA ALA A 143 0.70 -0.27 2.23
C ALA A 143 2.13 0.05 2.71
N LEU A 144 2.33 0.33 4.00
CA LEU A 144 3.65 0.51 4.60
C LEU A 144 4.52 -0.74 4.47
N CYS A 145 3.97 -1.92 4.77
CA CYS A 145 4.71 -3.18 4.68
C CYS A 145 5.10 -3.49 3.22
N LEU A 146 4.15 -3.38 2.27
CA LEU A 146 4.42 -3.61 0.86
C LEU A 146 5.40 -2.57 0.30
N GLY A 147 5.24 -1.29 0.67
CA GLY A 147 6.17 -0.24 0.27
C GLY A 147 7.58 -0.47 0.79
N ALA A 148 7.73 -0.90 2.05
CA ALA A 148 9.02 -1.28 2.61
C ALA A 148 9.63 -2.50 1.89
N ALA A 149 8.82 -3.51 1.56
CA ALA A 149 9.26 -4.68 0.81
C ALA A 149 9.80 -4.28 -0.57
N LEU A 150 9.05 -3.44 -1.30
CA LEU A 150 9.46 -2.92 -2.60
C LEU A 150 10.71 -2.04 -2.52
N THR A 151 10.87 -1.27 -1.43
CA THR A 151 12.07 -0.46 -1.19
C THR A 151 13.31 -1.32 -0.99
N LEU A 152 13.22 -2.36 -0.14
CA LEU A 152 14.33 -3.29 0.06
C LEU A 152 14.65 -4.06 -1.22
N PHE A 153 13.63 -4.50 -1.95
CA PHE A 153 13.80 -5.16 -3.24
C PHE A 153 14.50 -4.24 -4.24
N PHE A 154 14.07 -2.98 -4.34
CA PHE A 154 14.68 -1.98 -5.21
C PHE A 154 16.16 -1.78 -4.89
N TYR A 155 16.52 -1.53 -3.62
CA TYR A 155 17.92 -1.35 -3.25
C TYR A 155 18.76 -2.62 -3.43
N SER A 156 18.17 -3.81 -3.26
CA SER A 156 18.87 -5.07 -3.54
C SER A 156 19.19 -5.25 -5.04
N LEU A 157 18.36 -4.72 -5.93
CA LEU A 157 18.60 -4.72 -7.37
C LEU A 157 19.60 -3.64 -7.76
N VAL A 158 19.34 -2.40 -7.33
CA VAL A 158 20.18 -1.24 -7.67
C VAL A 158 21.61 -1.42 -7.16
N GLY A 159 21.78 -1.92 -5.93
CA GLY A 159 23.11 -2.19 -5.37
C GLY A 159 23.93 -3.22 -6.15
N ARG A 160 23.28 -4.10 -6.92
CA ARG A 160 23.97 -5.07 -7.80
C ARG A 160 24.32 -4.50 -9.16
N VAL A 161 23.54 -3.53 -9.66
CA VAL A 161 23.67 -2.99 -11.01
C VAL A 161 24.54 -1.73 -11.06
N ALA A 162 24.68 -1.01 -9.95
CA ALA A 162 25.30 0.32 -9.92
C ALA A 162 26.80 0.43 -9.49
N PRO A 163 27.66 -0.62 -9.44
CA PRO A 163 29.07 -0.37 -9.17
C PRO A 163 29.74 0.30 -10.39
N GLY A 164 30.03 1.59 -10.28
CA GLY A 164 30.81 2.34 -11.28
C GLY A 164 30.01 3.01 -12.40
N ALA A 165 28.77 3.42 -12.13
CA ALA A 165 27.93 4.12 -13.11
C ALA A 165 28.67 5.30 -13.78
N ALA A 166 28.73 5.30 -15.11
CA ALA A 166 29.40 6.32 -15.91
C ALA A 166 28.73 7.71 -15.77
N LEU A 167 29.39 8.73 -16.31
CA LEU A 167 28.84 10.09 -16.40
C LEU A 167 27.74 10.25 -17.48
N ASP A 168 27.21 9.15 -18.00
CA ASP A 168 26.12 9.16 -18.96
C ASP A 168 24.77 9.43 -18.27
N PRO A 169 23.72 9.86 -19.01
CA PRO A 169 22.42 10.21 -18.41
C PRO A 169 21.78 9.08 -17.61
N LEU A 170 21.97 7.83 -18.03
CA LEU A 170 21.50 6.65 -17.30
C LEU A 170 22.26 6.50 -15.97
N GLY A 171 23.59 6.66 -15.98
CA GLY A 171 24.41 6.59 -14.79
C GLY A 171 24.13 7.70 -13.78
N VAL A 172 23.81 8.93 -14.23
CA VAL A 172 23.33 10.01 -13.35
C VAL A 172 22.00 9.64 -12.70
N THR A 173 21.07 9.09 -13.49
CA THR A 173 19.77 8.66 -12.97
C THR A 173 19.93 7.55 -11.94
N LEU A 174 20.70 6.51 -12.25
CA LEU A 174 20.96 5.40 -11.34
C LEU A 174 21.65 5.85 -10.05
N ARG A 175 22.58 6.81 -10.12
CA ARG A 175 23.21 7.42 -8.93
C ARG A 175 22.20 8.19 -8.08
N ALA A 176 21.32 8.97 -8.70
CA ALA A 176 20.24 9.66 -7.99
C ALA A 176 19.34 8.67 -7.23
N PHE A 177 19.01 7.53 -7.85
CA PHE A 177 18.21 6.47 -7.23
C PHE A 177 18.97 5.66 -6.15
N ALA A 178 20.29 5.52 -6.30
CA ALA A 178 21.17 4.82 -5.36
C ALA A 178 21.73 5.74 -4.27
N GLY A 179 21.24 6.98 -4.17
CA GLY A 179 21.83 8.01 -3.32
C GLY A 179 22.03 7.56 -1.88
N PRO A 180 23.19 7.84 -1.26
CA PRO A 180 23.54 7.31 0.05
C PRO A 180 22.83 8.02 1.21
N THR A 181 22.15 9.15 0.95
CA THR A 181 21.58 9.99 2.00
C THR A 181 20.25 9.44 2.52
N TYR A 182 19.94 9.71 3.79
CA TYR A 182 18.66 9.34 4.40
C TYR A 182 17.45 9.96 3.67
N VAL A 183 17.63 11.13 3.04
CA VAL A 183 16.57 11.78 2.27
C VAL A 183 16.24 10.97 1.01
N HIS A 184 17.24 10.42 0.30
CA HIS A 184 16.99 9.54 -0.85
C HIS A 184 16.19 8.30 -0.43
N VAL A 185 16.60 7.64 0.65
CA VAL A 185 15.90 6.48 1.20
C VAL A 185 14.45 6.83 1.57
N ALA A 186 14.23 7.99 2.20
CA ALA A 186 12.90 8.45 2.56
C ALA A 186 12.01 8.72 1.33
N ILE A 187 12.54 9.35 0.27
CA ILE A 187 11.82 9.60 -0.99
C ILE A 187 11.40 8.27 -1.63
N ILE A 188 12.36 7.34 -1.78
CA ILE A 188 12.09 6.02 -2.39
C ILE A 188 11.09 5.23 -1.56
N ALA A 189 11.25 5.21 -0.23
CA ALA A 189 10.32 4.53 0.67
C ALA A 189 8.91 5.11 0.56
N LEU A 190 8.77 6.44 0.61
CA LEU A 190 7.47 7.11 0.47
C LEU A 190 6.84 6.83 -0.90
N PHE A 191 7.64 6.87 -1.97
CA PHE A 191 7.19 6.56 -3.33
C PHE A 191 6.62 5.14 -3.42
N PHE A 192 7.33 4.13 -2.88
CA PHE A 192 6.83 2.75 -2.91
C PHE A 192 5.64 2.51 -1.99
N VAL A 193 5.51 3.22 -0.87
CA VAL A 193 4.30 3.18 -0.03
C VAL A 193 3.10 3.77 -0.78
N LEU A 194 3.29 4.87 -1.50
CA LEU A 194 2.27 5.45 -2.36
C LEU A 194 1.88 4.49 -3.49
N LEU A 195 2.87 3.90 -4.17
CA LEU A 195 2.64 2.93 -5.23
C LEU A 195 1.89 1.69 -4.72
N ALA A 196 2.24 1.18 -3.54
CA ALA A 196 1.54 0.08 -2.88
C ALA A 196 0.06 0.40 -2.62
N ALA A 197 -0.24 1.60 -2.11
CA ALA A 197 -1.61 2.03 -1.87
C ALA A 197 -2.41 2.26 -3.17
N LEU A 198 -1.76 2.76 -4.21
CA LEU A 198 -2.35 2.91 -5.55
C LEU A 198 -2.62 1.54 -6.19
N LEU A 199 -1.70 0.58 -6.05
CA LEU A 199 -1.87 -0.78 -6.56
C LEU A 199 -3.03 -1.50 -5.88
N ASP A 200 -3.14 -1.41 -4.56
CA ASP A 200 -4.28 -1.97 -3.80
C ASP A 200 -5.61 -1.42 -4.33
N ALA A 201 -5.67 -0.10 -4.57
CA ALA A 201 -6.86 0.51 -5.10
C ALA A 201 -7.12 0.17 -6.58
N ALA A 202 -6.07 -0.04 -7.38
CA ALA A 202 -6.19 -0.52 -8.76
C ALA A 202 -6.74 -1.95 -8.81
N LEU A 203 -6.30 -2.83 -7.90
CA LEU A 203 -6.83 -4.20 -7.78
C LEU A 203 -8.31 -4.19 -7.36
N ALA A 204 -8.69 -3.30 -6.43
CA ALA A 204 -10.10 -3.11 -6.09
C ALA A 204 -10.91 -2.66 -7.32
N HIS A 205 -10.38 -1.73 -8.12
CA HIS A 205 -11.02 -1.30 -9.37
C HIS A 205 -11.16 -2.44 -10.39
N LEU A 206 -10.13 -3.28 -10.57
CA LEU A 206 -10.21 -4.45 -11.45
C LEU A 206 -11.30 -5.42 -10.99
N THR A 207 -11.42 -5.63 -9.67
CA THR A 207 -12.50 -6.44 -9.07
C THR A 207 -13.86 -5.85 -9.45
N ASP A 208 -14.07 -4.55 -9.25
CA ASP A 208 -15.33 -3.88 -9.65
C ASP A 208 -15.63 -4.03 -11.15
N ARG A 209 -14.61 -3.92 -12.03
CA ARG A 209 -14.80 -4.15 -13.48
C ARG A 209 -15.24 -5.57 -13.78
N THR A 210 -14.64 -6.57 -13.12
CA THR A 210 -15.06 -7.96 -13.30
C THR A 210 -16.51 -8.16 -12.84
N LEU A 211 -16.91 -7.56 -11.72
CA LEU A 211 -18.28 -7.62 -11.23
C LEU A 211 -19.27 -6.95 -12.19
N LEU A 212 -18.93 -5.79 -12.76
CA LEU A 212 -19.76 -5.14 -13.77
C LEU A 212 -19.91 -6.01 -15.02
N SER A 213 -18.83 -6.66 -15.46
CA SER A 213 -18.88 -7.56 -16.61
C SER A 213 -19.77 -8.79 -16.35
N LEU A 214 -19.72 -9.35 -15.14
CA LEU A 214 -20.56 -10.47 -14.72
C LEU A 214 -22.03 -10.04 -14.60
N ALA A 215 -22.29 -8.87 -14.02
CA ALA A 215 -23.61 -8.27 -13.95
C ALA A 215 -24.21 -8.11 -15.35
N ARG A 216 -23.46 -7.51 -16.29
CA ARG A 216 -23.89 -7.36 -17.69
C ARG A 216 -24.25 -8.70 -18.32
N ARG A 217 -23.42 -9.73 -18.15
CA ARG A 217 -23.68 -11.07 -18.69
C ARG A 217 -24.96 -11.68 -18.11
N ARG A 218 -25.17 -11.60 -16.79
CA ARG A 218 -26.36 -12.13 -16.13
C ARG A 218 -27.63 -11.36 -16.44
N LEU A 219 -27.54 -10.06 -16.68
CA LEU A 219 -28.69 -9.23 -17.02
C LEU A 219 -29.05 -9.40 -18.51
N ALA A 220 -28.08 -9.70 -19.38
CA ALA A 220 -28.30 -9.94 -20.81
C ALA A 220 -28.95 -11.29 -21.15
N THR A 221 -29.03 -12.26 -20.22
CA THR A 221 -29.59 -13.59 -20.51
C THR A 221 -31.11 -13.59 -20.76
N GLY A 222 -31.81 -12.46 -20.59
CA GLY A 222 -33.25 -12.34 -20.86
C GLY A 222 -33.62 -11.92 -22.29
N GLY A 223 -32.70 -11.96 -23.26
CA GLY A 223 -32.95 -11.60 -24.67
C GLY A 223 -32.35 -10.26 -25.09
N PRO A 224 -32.64 -9.76 -26.31
CA PRO A 224 -32.01 -8.55 -26.87
C PRO A 224 -32.38 -7.24 -26.16
N SER A 225 -33.45 -7.23 -25.36
CA SER A 225 -33.86 -6.09 -24.53
C SER A 225 -34.61 -6.59 -23.29
N PRO A 226 -33.92 -7.23 -22.32
CA PRO A 226 -34.57 -7.72 -21.12
C PRO A 226 -34.93 -6.52 -20.25
N ARG A 227 -36.22 -6.19 -20.22
CA ARG A 227 -36.76 -5.21 -19.28
C ARG A 227 -36.86 -5.92 -17.94
N LEU A 228 -35.96 -5.58 -17.04
CA LEU A 228 -35.91 -6.17 -15.71
C LEU A 228 -36.53 -5.21 -14.72
N SER A 229 -37.41 -5.73 -13.88
CA SER A 229 -37.89 -5.02 -12.72
C SER A 229 -36.72 -4.70 -11.78
N PRO A 230 -36.81 -3.61 -10.99
CA PRO A 230 -35.82 -3.30 -9.95
C PRO A 230 -35.54 -4.48 -9.00
N ALA A 231 -36.55 -5.31 -8.73
CA ALA A 231 -36.43 -6.49 -7.87
C ALA A 231 -35.54 -7.59 -8.50
N GLU A 232 -35.65 -7.81 -9.81
CA GLU A 232 -34.83 -8.79 -10.53
C GLU A 232 -33.37 -8.33 -10.61
N VAL A 233 -33.13 -7.04 -10.91
CA VAL A 233 -31.78 -6.47 -10.91
C VAL A 233 -31.16 -6.61 -9.52
N ALA A 234 -31.90 -6.26 -8.46
CA ALA A 234 -31.45 -6.45 -7.08
C ALA A 234 -31.16 -7.92 -6.76
N GLY A 235 -31.98 -8.85 -7.25
CA GLY A 235 -31.76 -10.29 -7.12
C GLY A 235 -30.45 -10.73 -7.76
N VAL A 236 -30.21 -10.32 -9.01
CA VAL A 236 -28.95 -10.62 -9.73
C VAL A 236 -27.75 -10.04 -8.98
N VAL A 237 -27.81 -8.77 -8.58
CA VAL A 237 -26.70 -8.10 -7.86
C VAL A 237 -26.39 -8.80 -6.53
N ARG A 238 -27.41 -9.24 -5.79
CA ARG A 238 -27.22 -10.00 -4.54
C ARG A 238 -26.58 -11.39 -4.76
N THR A 239 -26.68 -11.94 -5.96
CA THR A 239 -26.04 -13.23 -6.32
C THR A 239 -24.64 -13.07 -6.91
N LEU A 240 -24.16 -11.85 -7.14
CA LEU A 240 -22.81 -11.63 -7.65
C LEU A 240 -21.78 -12.08 -6.60
N PRO A 241 -20.63 -12.62 -7.03
CA PRO A 241 -19.55 -12.97 -6.11
C PRO A 241 -19.03 -11.70 -5.42
N GLY A 242 -18.83 -11.76 -4.10
CA GLY A 242 -18.53 -10.56 -3.30
C GLY A 242 -19.81 -9.92 -2.76
N ARG A 243 -19.77 -9.39 -1.53
CA ARG A 243 -20.96 -8.78 -0.93
C ARG A 243 -21.23 -7.42 -1.59
N PRO A 244 -22.49 -7.09 -1.91
CA PRO A 244 -22.85 -5.83 -2.56
C PRO A 244 -22.40 -4.58 -1.79
N ALA A 245 -22.25 -4.72 -0.48
CA ALA A 245 -21.70 -3.77 0.47
C ALA A 245 -20.28 -3.24 0.16
N GLU A 246 -19.48 -3.97 -0.61
CA GLU A 246 -18.04 -3.73 -0.72
C GLU A 246 -17.61 -3.25 -2.10
N SER A 247 -18.45 -3.50 -3.11
CA SER A 247 -18.16 -3.13 -4.49
C SER A 247 -18.91 -1.86 -4.84
N ARG A 248 -18.20 -0.90 -5.43
CA ARG A 248 -18.83 0.31 -5.95
C ARG A 248 -19.87 -0.05 -7.01
N THR A 249 -19.56 -1.00 -7.88
CA THR A 249 -20.48 -1.48 -8.91
C THR A 249 -21.79 -1.96 -8.30
N SER A 250 -21.73 -2.79 -7.27
CA SER A 250 -22.93 -3.26 -6.60
C SER A 250 -23.72 -2.14 -5.93
N ALA A 251 -23.04 -1.19 -5.28
CA ALA A 251 -23.70 -0.02 -4.69
C ALA A 251 -24.44 0.84 -5.74
N TYR A 252 -23.82 1.12 -6.88
CA TYR A 252 -24.48 1.83 -7.99
C TYR A 252 -25.69 1.07 -8.52
N LEU A 253 -25.56 -0.25 -8.74
CA LEU A 253 -26.65 -1.06 -9.29
C LEU A 253 -27.82 -1.21 -8.30
N LEU A 254 -27.55 -1.25 -6.99
CA LEU A 254 -28.62 -1.30 -5.98
C LEU A 254 -29.33 0.04 -5.81
N GLU A 255 -28.61 1.17 -5.89
CA GLU A 255 -29.23 2.50 -5.88
C GLU A 255 -30.22 2.67 -7.04
N ALA A 256 -29.84 2.20 -8.23
CA ALA A 256 -30.71 2.20 -9.40
C ALA A 256 -32.00 1.41 -9.22
N CYS A 257 -31.99 0.40 -8.36
CA CYS A 257 -33.18 -0.38 -8.03
C CYS A 257 -34.13 0.37 -7.08
N ALA A 258 -33.85 1.64 -6.74
CA ALA A 258 -34.59 2.47 -5.79
C ALA A 258 -34.80 1.77 -4.43
N LEU A 259 -33.87 0.90 -4.04
CA LEU A 259 -33.95 0.21 -2.76
C LEU A 259 -33.79 1.23 -1.63
N PRO A 260 -34.64 1.17 -0.58
CA PRO A 260 -34.50 2.04 0.57
C PRO A 260 -33.07 1.99 1.15
N GLY A 261 -32.44 3.15 1.30
CA GLY A 261 -31.08 3.26 1.87
C GLY A 261 -29.92 3.06 0.90
N ALA A 262 -30.15 2.55 -0.32
CA ALA A 262 -29.07 2.25 -1.26
C ALA A 262 -28.26 3.49 -1.72
N ARG A 263 -28.91 4.66 -1.81
CA ARG A 263 -28.23 5.93 -2.05
C ARG A 263 -27.28 6.31 -0.91
N THR A 264 -27.76 6.24 0.33
CA THR A 264 -26.95 6.55 1.52
C THR A 264 -25.77 5.59 1.65
N GLU A 265 -25.99 4.31 1.35
CA GLU A 265 -24.94 3.29 1.27
C GLU A 265 -23.88 3.68 0.22
N ARG A 266 -24.27 4.03 -1.01
CA ARG A 266 -23.32 4.49 -2.03
C ARG A 266 -22.54 5.72 -1.56
N GLU A 267 -23.23 6.75 -1.08
CA GLU A 267 -22.62 8.00 -0.62
C GLU A 267 -21.60 7.74 0.51
N THR A 268 -21.92 6.84 1.43
CA THR A 268 -21.03 6.41 2.51
C THR A 268 -19.78 5.71 1.96
N LEU A 269 -19.94 4.75 1.04
CA LEU A 269 -18.83 4.04 0.41
C LEU A 269 -17.92 4.98 -0.39
N GLU A 270 -18.51 5.89 -1.16
CA GLU A 270 -17.78 6.95 -1.87
C GLU A 270 -16.99 7.84 -0.91
N GLY A 271 -17.59 8.22 0.22
CA GLY A 271 -16.94 8.98 1.28
C GLY A 271 -15.66 8.32 1.80
N PHE A 272 -15.70 7.00 2.07
CA PHE A 272 -14.51 6.26 2.49
C PHE A 272 -13.39 6.27 1.44
N HIS A 273 -13.73 6.06 0.17
CA HIS A 273 -12.72 6.06 -0.88
C HIS A 273 -12.16 7.46 -1.14
N ALA A 274 -13.01 8.49 -1.11
CA ALA A 274 -12.60 9.88 -1.24
C ALA A 274 -11.66 10.29 -0.11
N ALA A 275 -11.94 9.87 1.13
CA ALA A 275 -11.05 10.09 2.27
C ALA A 275 -9.67 9.44 2.07
N SER A 276 -9.63 8.19 1.58
CA SER A 276 -8.35 7.51 1.27
C SER A 276 -7.57 8.24 0.17
N ARG A 277 -8.24 8.66 -0.91
CA ARG A 277 -7.62 9.42 -2.00
C ARG A 277 -7.07 10.76 -1.53
N ARG A 278 -7.81 11.48 -0.69
CA ARG A 278 -7.35 12.74 -0.09
C ARG A 278 -6.08 12.55 0.73
N PHE A 279 -6.00 11.48 1.51
CA PHE A 279 -4.80 11.13 2.26
C PHE A 279 -3.60 10.86 1.33
N LEU A 280 -3.79 10.07 0.27
CA LEU A 280 -2.72 9.81 -0.71
C LEU A 280 -2.27 11.08 -1.45
N ARG A 281 -3.18 12.00 -1.80
CA ARG A 281 -2.83 13.29 -2.40
C ARG A 281 -1.99 14.15 -1.45
N ALA A 282 -2.33 14.16 -0.17
CA ALA A 282 -1.52 14.86 0.83
C ALA A 282 -0.11 14.26 0.93
N LEU A 283 0.00 12.93 0.87
CA LEU A 283 1.30 12.26 0.86
C LEU A 283 2.13 12.52 -0.40
N LEU A 284 1.49 12.59 -1.58
CA LEU A 284 2.16 12.90 -2.85
C LEU A 284 2.89 14.25 -2.82
N ALA A 285 2.32 15.25 -2.14
CA ALA A 285 2.93 16.56 -2.00
C ALA A 285 4.25 16.55 -1.22
N PHE A 286 4.50 15.52 -0.40
CA PHE A 286 5.76 15.42 0.34
C PHE A 286 6.95 14.98 -0.52
N LEU A 287 6.75 14.26 -1.63
CA LEU A 287 7.86 13.84 -2.50
C LEU A 287 8.70 15.02 -3.03
N PRO A 288 8.12 16.07 -3.65
CA PRO A 288 8.90 17.23 -4.08
C PRO A 288 9.44 18.05 -2.89
N LEU A 289 8.71 18.11 -1.76
CA LEU A 289 9.18 18.79 -0.56
C LEU A 289 10.42 18.11 0.04
N LEU A 290 10.47 16.78 0.07
CA LEU A 290 11.65 16.03 0.50
C LEU A 290 12.84 16.26 -0.44
N GLY A 291 12.58 16.34 -1.76
CA GLY A 291 13.59 16.75 -2.74
C GLY A 291 14.22 18.10 -2.39
N PHE A 292 13.36 19.11 -2.20
CA PHE A 292 13.78 20.46 -1.78
C PHE A 292 14.56 20.45 -0.45
N VAL A 293 14.11 19.69 0.55
CA VAL A 293 14.84 19.52 1.82
C VAL A 293 16.24 18.95 1.57
N GLY A 294 16.38 18.00 0.65
CA GLY A 294 17.67 17.47 0.20
C GLY A 294 18.62 18.57 -0.30
N THR A 295 18.12 19.48 -1.15
CA THR A 295 18.92 20.63 -1.61
C THR A 295 19.25 21.63 -0.52
N VAL A 296 18.33 21.90 0.42
CA VAL A 296 18.59 22.86 1.51
C VAL A 296 19.65 22.35 2.47
N ILE A 297 19.53 21.10 2.94
CA ILE A 297 20.56 20.45 3.76
C ILE A 297 21.89 20.51 3.04
N GLY A 298 21.81 20.23 1.75
CA GLY A 298 22.96 20.18 0.90
C GLY A 298 23.72 21.49 0.73
N LEU A 299 23.01 22.56 0.40
CA LEU A 299 23.57 23.90 0.28
C LEU A 299 24.13 24.39 1.62
N ALA A 300 23.46 24.07 2.73
CA ALA A 300 23.96 24.41 4.07
C ALA A 300 25.31 23.74 4.37
N VAL A 301 25.48 22.46 4.00
CA VAL A 301 26.77 21.76 4.13
C VAL A 301 27.84 22.40 3.26
N ALA A 302 27.53 22.70 1.98
CA ALA A 302 28.48 23.31 1.05
C ALA A 302 28.95 24.70 1.52
N ILE A 303 28.05 25.54 2.03
CA ILE A 303 28.38 26.86 2.58
C ILE A 303 29.22 26.69 3.86
N GLY A 304 28.86 25.74 4.73
CA GLY A 304 29.60 25.45 5.96
C GLY A 304 31.07 25.05 5.70
N SER A 305 31.32 24.29 4.64
CA SER A 305 32.69 23.88 4.26
C SER A 305 33.56 25.02 3.70
N LEU A 306 32.95 26.09 3.15
CA LEU A 306 33.71 27.24 2.67
C LEU A 306 34.34 28.05 3.83
N GLY A 307 33.69 28.06 5.00
CA GLY A 307 34.12 28.82 6.18
C GLY A 307 35.24 28.18 7.01
N THR A 308 35.62 26.93 6.74
CA THR A 308 36.64 26.18 7.51
C THR A 308 38.02 26.18 6.86
N SER A 309 38.22 26.91 5.76
CA SER A 309 39.52 27.07 5.12
C SER A 309 40.40 27.98 6.00
N GLY A 310 41.34 27.39 6.74
CA GLY A 310 42.25 28.12 7.63
C GLY A 310 43.13 29.15 6.89
N PRO A 311 43.83 30.04 7.61
CA PRO A 311 44.58 31.16 7.03
C PRO A 311 45.71 30.76 6.06
N ASP A 312 46.16 29.49 6.06
CA ASP A 312 47.18 28.96 5.14
C ASP A 312 46.59 28.17 3.94
N ALA A 313 45.26 28.14 3.77
CA ALA A 313 44.59 27.43 2.68
C ALA A 313 44.60 28.28 1.38
N SER A 314 45.73 28.29 0.68
CA SER A 314 45.92 29.01 -0.59
C SER A 314 45.12 28.44 -1.78
N ALA A 315 44.31 27.39 -1.57
CA ALA A 315 43.35 26.89 -2.55
C ALA A 315 42.04 26.51 -1.85
N VAL A 316 41.00 27.33 -2.02
CA VAL A 316 39.63 26.94 -1.68
C VAL A 316 39.29 25.69 -2.51
N ASP A 317 38.97 24.57 -1.86
CA ASP A 317 38.58 23.34 -2.55
C ASP A 317 37.13 23.45 -3.06
N ILE A 318 36.98 24.19 -4.16
CA ILE A 318 35.72 24.39 -4.86
C ILE A 318 35.22 23.06 -5.44
N GLY A 319 36.13 22.15 -5.79
CA GLY A 319 35.81 20.87 -6.41
C GLY A 319 34.97 19.97 -5.51
N SER A 320 35.37 19.78 -4.25
CA SER A 320 34.59 18.98 -3.29
C SER A 320 33.23 19.59 -2.97
N SER A 321 33.16 20.93 -2.92
CA SER A 321 31.92 21.68 -2.71
C SER A 321 30.93 21.51 -3.88
N LEU A 322 31.42 21.54 -5.13
CA LEU A 322 30.59 21.31 -6.33
C LEU A 322 30.11 19.85 -6.45
N ALA A 323 30.95 18.87 -6.06
CA ALA A 323 30.54 17.47 -6.04
C ALA A 323 29.41 17.22 -5.03
N GLY A 324 29.49 17.84 -3.84
CA GLY A 324 28.42 17.81 -2.85
C GLY A 324 27.09 18.37 -3.39
N LEU A 325 27.15 19.52 -4.08
CA LEU A 325 25.98 20.15 -4.71
C LEU A 325 25.31 19.26 -5.76
N SER A 326 26.08 18.52 -6.56
CA SER A 326 25.54 17.61 -7.59
C SER A 326 24.63 16.53 -7.01
N ILE A 327 25.05 15.88 -5.92
CA ILE A 327 24.27 14.83 -5.23
C ILE A 327 22.92 15.35 -4.72
N GLN A 328 22.86 16.64 -4.39
CA GLN A 328 21.68 17.26 -3.79
C GLN A 328 20.67 17.65 -4.87
N PHE A 329 21.14 18.13 -6.02
CA PHE A 329 20.29 18.31 -7.20
C PHE A 329 19.71 16.97 -7.67
N GLU A 330 20.47 15.88 -7.59
CA GLU A 330 19.97 14.53 -7.85
C GLU A 330 18.82 14.15 -6.90
N THR A 331 18.89 14.51 -5.62
CA THR A 331 17.78 14.29 -4.66
C THR A 331 16.51 15.04 -5.05
N THR A 332 16.64 16.29 -5.51
CA THR A 332 15.49 17.08 -6.00
C THR A 332 14.91 16.50 -7.27
N LEU A 333 15.77 16.14 -8.23
CA LEU A 333 15.36 15.46 -9.46
C LEU A 333 14.58 14.19 -9.13
N LEU A 334 15.07 13.39 -8.18
CA LEU A 334 14.39 12.17 -7.73
C LEU A 334 13.02 12.47 -7.12
N GLY A 335 12.91 13.45 -6.22
CA GLY A 335 11.65 13.84 -5.59
C GLY A 335 10.61 14.33 -6.62
N LEU A 336 11.03 15.12 -7.60
CA LEU A 336 10.18 15.61 -8.69
C LEU A 336 9.75 14.47 -9.62
N ALA A 337 10.69 13.62 -10.05
CA ALA A 337 10.42 12.52 -10.97
C ALA A 337 9.46 11.49 -10.36
N THR A 338 9.74 11.04 -9.14
CA THR A 338 8.87 10.09 -8.42
C THR A 338 7.50 10.70 -8.11
N GLY A 339 7.44 11.98 -7.74
CA GLY A 339 6.20 12.73 -7.55
C GLY A 339 5.35 12.83 -8.81
N LEU A 340 5.97 13.11 -9.96
CA LEU A 340 5.31 13.17 -11.26
C LEU A 340 4.71 11.80 -11.65
N VAL A 341 5.50 10.73 -11.53
CA VAL A 341 5.05 9.37 -11.85
C VAL A 341 3.87 8.97 -10.96
N ALA A 342 3.98 9.18 -9.65
CA ALA A 342 2.92 8.79 -8.72
C ALA A 342 1.64 9.65 -8.91
N SER A 343 1.79 10.93 -9.24
CA SER A 343 0.66 11.81 -9.59
C SER A 343 -0.04 11.35 -10.88
N LEU A 344 0.72 10.97 -11.91
CA LEU A 344 0.16 10.43 -13.15
C LEU A 344 -0.61 9.13 -12.90
N LEU A 345 -0.04 8.20 -12.13
CA LEU A 345 -0.71 6.94 -11.77
C LEU A 345 -2.02 7.18 -11.01
N MET A 346 -2.03 8.13 -10.07
CA MET A 346 -3.26 8.52 -9.38
C MET A 346 -4.29 9.10 -10.35
N ALA A 347 -3.90 10.00 -11.25
CA ALA A 347 -4.81 10.59 -12.24
C ALA A 347 -5.41 9.53 -13.19
N ILE A 348 -4.59 8.56 -13.64
CA ILE A 348 -5.07 7.43 -14.44
C ILE A 348 -6.11 6.62 -13.67
N LEU A 349 -5.84 6.30 -12.40
CA LEU A 349 -6.75 5.53 -11.56
C LEU A 349 -8.08 6.26 -11.33
N GLU A 350 -8.04 7.55 -10.99
CA GLU A 350 -9.24 8.37 -10.80
C GLU A 350 -10.07 8.48 -12.09
N ARG A 351 -9.41 8.64 -13.25
CA ARG A 351 -10.08 8.60 -14.55
C ARG A 351 -10.77 7.25 -14.80
N ARG A 352 -10.09 6.14 -14.52
CA ARG A 352 -10.65 4.78 -14.70
C ARG A 352 -11.84 4.52 -13.77
N GLU A 353 -11.77 5.00 -12.54
CA GLU A 353 -12.88 4.95 -11.60
C GLU A 353 -14.07 5.80 -12.07
N ALA A 354 -13.83 7.01 -12.59
CA ALA A 354 -14.88 7.84 -13.17
C ALA A 354 -15.58 7.15 -14.35
N GLU A 355 -14.81 6.54 -15.25
CA GLU A 355 -15.35 5.77 -16.38
C GLU A 355 -16.23 4.60 -15.91
N LEU A 356 -15.79 3.85 -14.90
CA LEU A 356 -16.59 2.77 -14.32
C LEU A 356 -17.94 3.28 -13.79
N ARG A 357 -17.96 4.45 -13.13
CA ARG A 357 -19.22 5.08 -12.66
C ARG A 357 -20.17 5.37 -13.80
N HIS A 358 -19.68 5.98 -14.88
CA HIS A 358 -20.49 6.26 -16.07
C HIS A 358 -20.99 4.96 -16.73
N GLN A 359 -20.17 3.91 -16.74
CA GLN A 359 -20.57 2.60 -17.26
C GLN A 359 -21.67 1.92 -16.44
N CYS A 360 -21.65 2.09 -15.11
CA CYS A 360 -22.74 1.65 -14.25
C CYS A 360 -24.02 2.47 -14.54
N GLN A 361 -23.92 3.80 -14.58
CA GLN A 361 -25.05 4.69 -14.88
C GLN A 361 -25.69 4.37 -16.24
N ARG A 362 -24.88 4.18 -17.28
CA ARG A 362 -25.37 3.80 -18.61
C ARG A 362 -26.09 2.45 -18.60
N LEU A 363 -25.55 1.47 -17.87
CA LEU A 363 -26.20 0.16 -17.74
C LEU A 363 -27.56 0.29 -17.03
N ILE A 364 -27.62 1.13 -16.00
CA ILE A 364 -28.84 1.43 -15.25
C ILE A 364 -29.89 2.08 -16.15
N GLU A 365 -29.52 3.11 -16.92
CA GLU A 365 -30.43 3.79 -17.87
C GLU A 365 -31.05 2.84 -18.89
N VAL A 366 -30.27 1.87 -19.37
CA VAL A 366 -30.73 0.88 -20.36
C VAL A 366 -31.68 -0.14 -19.73
N LEU A 367 -31.45 -0.53 -18.48
CA LEU A 367 -32.23 -1.56 -17.79
C LEU A 367 -33.50 -1.01 -17.13
N VAL A 368 -33.41 0.18 -16.56
CA VAL A 368 -34.50 0.84 -15.82
C VAL A 368 -35.04 1.96 -16.68
N ARG A 369 -35.87 1.62 -17.67
CA ARG A 369 -36.72 2.64 -18.30
C ARG A 369 -37.78 3.01 -17.26
N ARG A 370 -37.82 4.27 -16.82
CA ARG A 370 -38.93 4.77 -15.99
C ARG A 370 -40.21 4.57 -16.82
N ASP A 371 -41.00 3.57 -16.46
CA ASP A 371 -42.40 3.55 -16.86
C ASP A 371 -42.98 4.88 -16.36
N GLY A 372 -43.40 5.71 -17.32
CA GLY A 372 -43.88 7.07 -17.09
C GLY A 372 -45.18 7.11 -16.32
#